data_AF-A0A9D2I0Z2-F1
#
_entry.id   AF-A0A9D2I0Z2-F1
#
_cell.length_a   1.000
_cell.length_b   1.000
_cell.length_c   1.000
_cell.angle_alpha   90.00
_cell.angle_beta   90.00
_cell.angle_gamma   90.00
#
_symmetry.space_group_name_H-M   'P 1'
#
loop_
_entity.id
_entity.type
_entity.pdbx_description
1 polymer ?
#
loop_
_entity_poly.entity_id
_entity_poly.type
_entity_poly.pdbx_seq_one_letter_code
_entity_poly.pdbx_strand_id
1 'polypeptide(L)'
;MVNLTPKQKAFADEYIKNGGNATQAAIKAGYSKRSARVIGKENLTKPNIIQYINERLNPIEKKRKLSAEDALNELIDIWQGEVQISVSKQIDRLDKNKVIKHMQYEYTPDLESKLKALDLYLKYKSLLSQTQLEKAQTEIKLMQAKLEQLQINSERSTEEKLDELLEKISGELDGTS
;
A
#
# COMPACT_ATOMS: atom_id res chain seq x y z
N MET A 1 3.28 -9.45 -17.35
CA MET A 1 3.26 -10.09 -16.01
C MET A 1 4.30 -9.42 -15.14
N VAL A 2 3.97 -9.12 -13.89
CA VAL A 2 4.92 -8.52 -12.95
C VAL A 2 6.05 -9.50 -12.69
N ASN A 3 7.29 -9.13 -13.03
CA ASN A 3 8.43 -10.03 -12.95
C ASN A 3 8.95 -10.06 -11.49
N LEU A 4 8.52 -11.05 -10.73
CA LEU A 4 8.88 -11.26 -9.32
C LEU A 4 9.78 -12.48 -9.17
N THR A 5 10.82 -12.33 -8.36
CA THR A 5 11.61 -13.50 -7.94
C THR A 5 10.78 -14.42 -7.04
N PRO A 6 11.08 -15.73 -6.97
CA PRO A 6 10.39 -16.65 -6.07
C PRO A 6 10.33 -16.16 -4.62
N LYS A 7 11.41 -15.50 -4.16
CA LYS A 7 11.53 -14.97 -2.81
C LYS A 7 10.65 -13.74 -2.55
N GLN A 8 10.50 -12.86 -3.55
CA GLN A 8 9.58 -11.72 -3.46
C GLN A 8 8.12 -12.15 -3.53
N LYS A 9 7.82 -13.18 -4.34
CA LYS A 9 6.49 -13.79 -4.39
C LYS A 9 6.12 -14.42 -3.03
N ALA A 10 7.03 -15.21 -2.46
CA ALA A 10 6.86 -15.79 -1.13
C ALA A 10 6.68 -14.73 -0.03
N PHE A 11 7.41 -13.61 -0.13
CA PHE A 11 7.23 -12.47 0.78
C PHE A 11 5.82 -11.90 0.68
N ALA A 12 5.34 -11.61 -0.54
CA ALA A 12 4.02 -11.03 -0.74
C ALA A 12 2.91 -11.98 -0.25
N ASP A 13 3.00 -13.27 -0.54
CA ASP A 13 2.02 -14.27 -0.08
C ASP A 13 2.00 -14.38 1.46
N GLU A 14 3.15 -14.40 2.12
CA GLU A 14 3.22 -14.44 3.59
C GLU A 14 2.81 -13.12 4.25
N TYR A 15 3.03 -11.98 3.58
CA TYR A 15 2.59 -10.66 4.03
C TYR A 15 1.06 -10.55 4.06
N ILE A 16 0.39 -11.04 3.02
CA ILE A 16 -1.07 -11.11 2.99
C ILE A 16 -1.57 -12.05 4.08
N LYS A 17 -1.01 -13.26 4.16
CA LYS A 17 -1.44 -14.30 5.09
C LYS A 17 -1.30 -13.91 6.57
N ASN A 18 -0.32 -13.08 6.91
CA ASN A 18 -0.05 -12.70 8.29
C ASN A 18 -0.66 -11.35 8.72
N GLY A 19 -1.53 -10.74 7.90
CA GLY A 19 -2.19 -9.48 8.23
C GLY A 19 -1.28 -8.25 8.17
N GLY A 20 -0.30 -8.27 7.26
CA GLY A 20 0.54 -7.11 6.96
C GLY A 20 1.77 -6.94 7.86
N ASN A 21 2.29 -8.00 8.47
CA ASN A 21 3.57 -7.96 9.18
C ASN A 21 4.73 -8.22 8.22
N ALA A 22 5.39 -7.14 7.78
CA ALA A 22 6.50 -7.19 6.84
C ALA A 22 7.72 -7.98 7.36
N THR A 23 8.03 -7.86 8.65
CA THR A 23 9.21 -8.54 9.23
C THR A 23 8.98 -10.04 9.28
N GLN A 24 7.81 -10.47 9.75
CA GLN A 24 7.45 -11.89 9.80
C GLN A 24 7.30 -12.49 8.40
N ALA A 25 6.76 -11.72 7.45
CA ALA A 25 6.68 -12.13 6.04
C ALA A 25 8.07 -12.36 5.45
N ALA A 26 9.02 -11.46 5.70
CA ALA A 26 10.40 -11.61 5.24
C ALA A 26 11.09 -12.85 5.85
N ILE A 27 10.90 -13.11 7.15
CA ILE A 27 11.46 -14.31 7.79
C ILE A 27 10.90 -15.58 7.12
N LYS A 28 9.58 -15.67 6.95
CA LYS A 28 8.93 -16.84 6.36
C LYS A 28 9.23 -17.03 4.88
N ALA A 29 9.48 -15.93 4.15
CA ALA A 29 9.95 -15.96 2.78
C ALA A 29 11.45 -16.34 2.63
N GLY A 30 12.12 -16.69 3.73
CA GLY A 30 13.50 -17.18 3.72
C GLY A 30 14.56 -16.07 3.69
N TYR A 31 14.23 -14.82 4.02
CA TYR A 31 15.24 -13.80 4.27
C TYR A 31 15.90 -14.02 5.64
N SER A 32 17.15 -13.56 5.78
CA SER A 32 17.87 -13.72 7.05
C SER A 32 17.12 -12.98 8.18
N LYS A 33 17.04 -13.59 9.36
CA LYS A 33 16.38 -12.97 10.52
C LYS A 33 17.00 -11.62 10.87
N ARG A 34 18.32 -11.49 10.74
CA ARG A 34 19.08 -10.25 11.02
C ARG A 34 18.65 -9.09 10.12
N SER A 35 18.34 -9.36 8.85
CA SER A 35 17.97 -8.33 7.87
C SER A 35 16.47 -8.23 7.59
N ALA A 36 15.65 -9.14 8.13
CA ALA A 36 14.22 -9.25 7.82
C ALA A 36 13.41 -7.97 8.07
N ARG A 37 13.77 -7.19 9.10
CA ARG A 37 13.11 -5.91 9.40
C ARG A 37 13.34 -4.89 8.28
N VAL A 38 14.59 -4.75 7.84
CA VAL A 38 14.97 -3.79 6.79
C VAL A 38 14.44 -4.25 5.44
N ILE A 39 14.65 -5.52 5.10
CA ILE A 39 14.18 -6.10 3.83
C ILE A 39 12.65 -6.09 3.75
N GLY A 40 11.95 -6.34 4.86
CA GLY A 40 10.50 -6.26 4.89
C GLY A 40 10.00 -4.87 4.49
N LYS A 41 10.61 -3.80 5.05
CA LYS A 41 10.28 -2.42 4.68
C LYS A 41 10.65 -2.11 3.22
N GLU A 42 11.84 -2.53 2.79
CA GLU A 42 12.32 -2.32 1.41
C GLU A 42 11.45 -3.03 0.38
N ASN A 43 10.97 -4.26 0.66
CA ASN A 43 10.09 -4.96 -0.26
C ASN A 43 8.74 -4.25 -0.40
N LEU A 44 8.25 -3.60 0.65
CA LEU A 44 7.01 -2.81 0.59
C LEU A 44 7.16 -1.50 -0.17
N THR A 45 8.37 -1.06 -0.55
CA THR A 45 8.55 0.10 -1.43
C THR A 45 8.68 -0.28 -2.91
N LYS A 46 8.79 -1.58 -3.24
CA LYS A 46 8.98 -2.05 -4.63
C LYS A 46 7.64 -2.11 -5.36
N PRO A 47 7.43 -1.33 -6.45
CA PRO A 47 6.15 -1.28 -7.15
C PRO A 47 5.65 -2.64 -7.63
N ASN A 48 6.56 -3.50 -8.12
CA ASN A 48 6.24 -4.85 -8.56
C ASN A 48 5.68 -5.73 -7.43
N ILE A 49 6.21 -5.60 -6.21
CA ILE A 49 5.73 -6.39 -5.06
C ILE A 49 4.36 -5.87 -4.63
N ILE A 50 4.20 -4.54 -4.53
CA ILE A 50 2.92 -3.90 -4.20
C ILE A 50 1.84 -4.28 -5.21
N GLN A 51 2.15 -4.22 -6.51
CA GLN A 51 1.20 -4.58 -7.56
C GLN A 51 0.74 -6.04 -7.43
N TYR A 52 1.65 -6.98 -7.19
CA TYR A 52 1.27 -8.38 -6.98
C TYR A 52 0.44 -8.59 -5.71
N ILE A 53 0.73 -7.87 -4.63
CA ILE A 53 -0.12 -7.91 -3.42
C ILE A 53 -1.55 -7.48 -3.76
N ASN A 54 -1.71 -6.37 -4.49
CA ASN A 54 -3.02 -5.87 -4.91
C ASN A 54 -3.73 -6.85 -5.86
N GLU A 55 -3.02 -7.43 -6.84
CA GLU A 55 -3.56 -8.46 -7.74
C GLU A 55 -4.05 -9.71 -6.99
N ARG A 56 -3.45 -10.03 -5.84
CA ARG A 56 -3.85 -11.18 -5.01
C ARG A 56 -4.99 -10.87 -4.05
N LEU A 57 -5.14 -9.61 -3.65
CA LEU A 57 -6.25 -9.14 -2.82
C LEU A 57 -7.53 -8.88 -3.64
N ASN A 58 -7.41 -8.35 -4.86
CA ASN A 58 -8.53 -8.04 -5.74
C ASN A 58 -9.55 -9.19 -5.94
N PRO A 59 -9.16 -10.46 -6.13
CA PRO A 59 -10.11 -11.56 -6.26
C PRO A 59 -10.84 -11.87 -4.95
N ILE A 60 -10.18 -11.65 -3.80
CA ILE A 60 -10.76 -11.85 -2.46
C ILE A 60 -11.83 -10.79 -2.22
N GLU A 61 -11.50 -9.53 -2.49
CA GLU A 61 -12.42 -8.38 -2.39
C GLU A 61 -13.61 -8.55 -3.33
N LYS A 62 -13.36 -8.86 -4.62
CA LYS A 62 -14.43 -9.09 -5.61
C LYS A 62 -15.32 -10.27 -5.28
N LYS A 63 -14.75 -11.39 -4.79
CA LYS A 63 -15.53 -12.59 -4.43
C LYS A 63 -16.41 -12.35 -3.20
N ARG A 64 -15.96 -11.52 -2.26
CA ARG A 64 -16.71 -11.21 -1.03
C ARG A 64 -17.59 -9.96 -1.15
N LYS A 65 -17.46 -9.18 -2.24
CA LYS A 65 -18.09 -7.85 -2.38
C LYS A 65 -17.87 -6.97 -1.14
N LEU A 66 -16.73 -7.13 -0.50
CA LEU A 66 -16.40 -6.48 0.76
C LEU A 66 -15.38 -5.39 0.46
N SER A 67 -15.78 -4.14 0.60
CA SER A 67 -14.84 -3.01 0.53
C SER A 67 -14.04 -2.91 1.83
N ALA A 68 -12.97 -2.11 1.80
CA ALA A 68 -12.21 -1.81 3.02
C ALA A 68 -13.07 -1.08 4.08
N GLU A 69 -14.09 -0.33 3.65
CA GLU A 69 -15.04 0.33 4.55
C GLU A 69 -15.98 -0.69 5.19
N ASP A 70 -16.49 -1.66 4.43
CA ASP A 70 -17.34 -2.73 4.95
C ASP A 70 -16.59 -3.58 5.98
N ALA A 71 -15.32 -3.91 5.70
CA ALA A 71 -14.48 -4.64 6.63
C ALA A 71 -14.23 -3.86 7.94
N LEU A 72 -14.12 -2.52 7.88
CA LEU A 72 -14.00 -1.71 9.08
C LEU A 72 -15.28 -1.68 9.90
N ASN A 73 -16.44 -1.60 9.23
CA ASN A 73 -17.73 -1.65 9.88
C ASN A 73 -17.93 -2.99 10.59
N GLU A 74 -17.56 -4.11 9.95
CA GLU A 74 -17.62 -5.44 10.58
C GLU A 74 -16.73 -5.54 11.85
N LEU A 75 -15.54 -4.92 11.84
CA LEU A 75 -14.70 -4.83 13.04
C LEU A 75 -15.34 -4.01 14.17
N ILE A 76 -16.07 -2.94 13.82
CA ILE A 76 -16.82 -2.12 14.79
C ILE A 76 -17.97 -2.93 15.39
N ASP A 77 -18.73 -3.64 14.56
CA ASP A 77 -19.84 -4.50 14.98
C ASP A 77 -19.34 -5.57 15.97
N ILE A 78 -18.23 -6.23 15.65
CA ILE A 78 -17.59 -7.22 16.52
C ILE A 78 -17.18 -6.57 17.86
N TRP A 79 -16.52 -5.41 17.83
CA TRP A 79 -16.10 -4.68 19.03
C TRP A 79 -17.29 -4.30 19.92
N GLN A 80 -18.37 -3.79 19.32
CA GLN A 80 -19.61 -3.43 20.03
C GLN A 80 -20.34 -4.66 20.58
N GLY A 81 -20.03 -5.85 20.06
CA GLY A 81 -20.60 -7.11 20.51
C GLY A 81 -21.91 -7.44 19.81
N GLU A 82 -22.12 -6.91 18.61
CA GLU A 82 -23.21 -7.30 17.74
C GLU A 82 -23.13 -8.80 17.44
N VAL A 83 -24.29 -9.44 17.29
CA VAL A 83 -24.39 -10.88 17.02
C VAL A 83 -23.73 -11.19 15.68
N GLN A 84 -22.82 -12.16 15.70
CA GLN A 84 -22.08 -12.60 14.52
C GLN A 84 -22.53 -13.99 14.09
N ILE A 85 -22.37 -14.25 12.80
CA ILE A 85 -22.67 -15.54 12.20
C ILE A 85 -21.38 -16.32 12.00
N SER A 86 -21.27 -17.48 12.65
CA SER A 86 -20.20 -18.44 12.38
C SER A 86 -20.68 -19.56 11.48
N VAL A 87 -19.81 -20.01 10.59
CA VAL A 87 -20.06 -21.15 9.70
C VAL A 87 -19.00 -22.22 9.96
N SER A 88 -19.45 -23.43 10.30
CA SER A 88 -18.59 -24.60 10.39
C SER A 88 -18.96 -25.64 9.33
N LYS A 89 -17.93 -26.20 8.68
CA LYS A 89 -18.07 -27.28 7.71
C LYS A 89 -17.33 -28.51 8.20
N GLN A 90 -18.03 -29.62 8.30
CA GLN A 90 -17.44 -30.92 8.56
C GLN A 90 -17.26 -31.64 7.22
N ILE A 91 -16.02 -31.95 6.87
CA ILE A 91 -15.68 -32.70 5.66
C ILE A 91 -15.53 -34.19 5.97
N ASP A 92 -15.76 -35.02 4.96
CA ASP A 92 -15.57 -36.47 5.05
C ASP A 92 -14.09 -36.79 5.25
N ARG A 93 -13.83 -37.77 6.12
CA ARG A 93 -12.46 -38.20 6.45
C ARG A 93 -11.81 -38.96 5.30
N LEU A 94 -12.61 -39.61 4.46
CA LEU A 94 -12.16 -40.41 3.32
C LEU A 94 -12.20 -39.61 2.01
N ASP A 95 -13.21 -38.76 1.84
CA ASP A 95 -13.32 -37.84 0.69
C ASP A 95 -13.30 -36.38 1.14
N LYS A 96 -12.11 -35.76 1.11
CA LYS A 96 -11.90 -34.36 1.56
C LYS A 96 -12.72 -33.33 0.78
N ASN A 97 -13.29 -33.69 -0.37
CA ASN A 97 -14.14 -32.81 -1.16
C ASN A 97 -15.63 -32.90 -0.79
N LYS A 98 -16.01 -33.91 0.01
CA LYS A 98 -17.39 -34.13 0.43
C LYS A 98 -17.67 -33.43 1.77
N VAL A 99 -18.59 -32.48 1.77
CA VAL A 99 -19.07 -31.83 3.00
C VAL A 99 -20.17 -32.71 3.61
N ILE A 100 -19.94 -33.22 4.81
CA ILE A 100 -20.89 -34.04 5.57
C ILE A 100 -21.91 -33.17 6.29
N LYS A 101 -21.47 -32.05 6.87
CA LYS A 101 -22.33 -31.16 7.66
C LYS A 101 -21.96 -29.71 7.47
N HIS A 102 -22.96 -28.87 7.27
CA HIS A 102 -22.84 -27.41 7.27
C HIS A 102 -23.69 -26.90 8.45
N MET A 103 -23.06 -26.24 9.41
CA MET A 103 -23.75 -25.61 10.53
C MET A 103 -23.49 -24.12 10.51
N GLN A 104 -24.54 -23.33 10.68
CA GLN A 104 -24.49 -21.90 10.89
C GLN A 104 -25.04 -21.62 12.28
N TYR A 105 -24.33 -20.83 13.08
CA TYR A 105 -24.78 -20.45 14.41
C TYR A 105 -24.47 -18.98 14.68
N GLU A 106 -25.41 -18.35 15.37
CA GLU A 106 -25.24 -17.01 15.90
C GLU A 106 -24.46 -17.08 17.20
N TYR A 107 -23.52 -16.16 17.38
CA TYR A 107 -22.77 -16.03 18.61
C TYR A 107 -22.48 -14.56 18.90
N THR A 108 -22.42 -14.22 20.18
CA THR A 108 -21.89 -12.92 20.61
C THR A 108 -20.36 -13.03 20.73
N PRO A 109 -19.59 -12.11 20.14
CA PRO A 109 -18.14 -12.11 20.28
C PRO A 109 -17.70 -12.04 21.74
N ASP A 110 -16.70 -12.85 22.11
CA ASP A 110 -16.08 -12.80 23.42
C ASP A 110 -15.12 -11.61 23.55
N LEU A 111 -14.64 -11.34 24.78
CA LEU A 111 -13.76 -10.21 25.05
C LEU A 111 -12.47 -10.26 24.22
N GLU A 112 -11.92 -11.45 23.99
CA GLU A 112 -10.70 -11.62 23.19
C GLU A 112 -10.94 -11.22 21.73
N SER A 113 -12.06 -11.66 21.14
CA SER A 113 -12.43 -11.30 19.76
C SER A 113 -12.70 -9.81 19.63
N LYS A 114 -13.37 -9.20 20.62
CA LYS A 114 -13.59 -7.74 20.68
C LYS A 114 -12.27 -6.97 20.69
N LEU A 115 -11.34 -7.34 21.56
CA LEU A 115 -10.03 -6.67 21.66
C LEU A 115 -9.21 -6.81 20.37
N LYS A 116 -9.24 -7.99 19.73
CA LYS A 116 -8.59 -8.20 18.43
C LYS A 116 -9.21 -7.33 17.33
N ALA A 117 -10.54 -7.20 17.31
CA ALA A 117 -11.21 -6.37 16.31
C ALA A 117 -10.83 -4.89 16.47
N LEU A 118 -10.79 -4.38 17.71
CA LEU A 118 -10.35 -3.03 18.01
C LEU A 118 -8.88 -2.78 17.63
N ASP A 119 -7.98 -3.72 17.95
CA ASP A 119 -6.56 -3.61 17.58
C ASP A 119 -6.37 -3.52 16.06
N LEU A 120 -7.06 -4.39 15.30
CA LEU A 120 -7.01 -4.37 13.85
C LEU A 120 -7.56 -3.06 13.27
N TYR A 121 -8.67 -2.57 13.81
CA TYR A 121 -9.25 -1.28 13.41
C TYR A 121 -8.28 -0.12 13.64
N LEU A 122 -7.70 -0.02 14.83
CA LEU A 122 -6.75 1.03 15.19
C LEU A 122 -5.49 0.98 14.33
N LYS A 123 -4.95 -0.23 14.10
CA LYS A 123 -3.81 -0.44 13.21
C LYS A 123 -4.12 0.06 11.81
N TYR A 124 -5.27 -0.29 11.24
CA TYR A 124 -5.65 0.16 9.91
C TYR A 124 -5.81 1.68 9.83
N LYS A 125 -6.51 2.30 10.81
CA LYS A 125 -6.65 3.77 10.87
C LYS A 125 -5.31 4.49 10.99
N SER A 126 -4.37 3.96 11.78
CA SER A 126 -3.03 4.52 11.91
C SER A 126 -2.21 4.41 10.61
N LEU A 127 -2.30 3.29 9.88
CA LEU A 127 -1.65 3.17 8.58
C LEU A 127 -2.24 4.14 7.55
N LEU A 128 -3.56 4.33 7.55
CA LEU A 128 -4.21 5.28 6.63
C LEU A 128 -3.75 6.71 6.86
N SER A 129 -3.65 7.16 8.12
CA SER A 129 -3.19 8.52 8.43
C SER A 129 -1.72 8.73 8.04
N GLN A 130 -0.85 7.74 8.28
CA GLN A 130 0.55 7.77 7.82
C GLN A 130 0.65 7.84 6.30
N THR A 131 -0.16 7.03 5.58
CA THR A 131 -0.17 7.00 4.12
C THR A 131 -0.65 8.33 3.53
N GLN A 132 -1.69 8.95 4.11
CA GLN A 132 -2.17 10.27 3.69
C GLN A 132 -1.11 11.35 3.90
N LEU A 133 -0.39 11.30 5.03
CA LEU A 133 0.69 12.23 5.34
C LEU A 133 1.87 12.07 4.38
N GLU A 134 2.27 10.84 4.05
CA GLU A 134 3.32 10.56 3.05
C GLU A 134 2.92 11.02 1.64
N LYS A 135 1.66 10.81 1.24
CA LYS A 135 1.13 11.32 -0.05
C LYS A 135 1.18 12.83 -0.11
N ALA A 136 0.69 13.52 0.92
CA ALA A 136 0.74 14.99 0.99
C ALA A 136 2.18 15.51 0.93
N GLN A 137 3.12 14.87 1.64
CA GLN A 137 4.54 15.22 1.57
C GLN A 137 5.14 15.01 0.16
N THR A 138 4.71 13.96 -0.53
CA THR A 138 5.17 13.69 -1.90
C THR A 138 4.63 14.72 -2.89
N GLU A 139 3.36 15.12 -2.74
CA GLU A 139 2.76 16.21 -3.52
C GLU A 139 3.46 17.55 -3.26
N ILE A 140 3.77 17.86 -2.00
CA ILE A 140 4.54 19.06 -1.63
C ILE A 140 5.91 19.05 -2.34
N LYS A 141 6.64 17.93 -2.30
CA LYS A 141 7.93 17.79 -3.00
C LYS A 141 7.80 17.96 -4.50
N LEU A 142 6.75 17.38 -5.11
CA LEU A 142 6.49 17.53 -6.53
C LEU A 142 6.16 18.98 -6.90
N MET A 143 5.39 19.68 -6.06
CA MET A 143 5.10 21.11 -6.24
C MET A 143 6.36 21.96 -6.11
N GLN A 144 7.23 21.68 -5.13
CA GLN A 144 8.51 22.37 -4.97
C GLN A 144 9.41 22.20 -6.20
N ALA A 145 9.56 20.98 -6.71
CA ALA A 145 10.34 20.72 -7.93
C ALA A 145 9.78 21.44 -9.16
N LYS A 146 8.44 21.54 -9.27
CA LYS A 146 7.79 22.31 -10.33
C LYS A 146 8.04 23.81 -10.20
N LEU A 147 8.04 24.36 -8.99
CA LEU A 147 8.35 25.76 -8.74
C LEU A 147 9.80 26.09 -9.10
N GLU A 148 10.75 25.24 -8.72
CA GLU A 148 12.17 25.40 -9.10
C GLU A 148 12.36 25.38 -10.62
N GLN A 149 11.71 24.44 -11.32
CA GLN A 149 11.75 24.38 -12.78
C GLN A 149 11.18 25.65 -13.44
N LEU A 150 10.08 26.19 -12.89
CA LEU A 150 9.49 27.45 -13.38
C LEU A 150 10.41 28.65 -13.12
N GLN A 151 11.08 28.70 -11.97
CA GLN A 151 12.06 29.73 -11.65
C GLN A 151 13.25 29.67 -12.61
N ILE A 152 13.85 28.49 -12.79
CA ILE A 152 14.96 28.26 -13.73
C ILE A 152 14.55 28.65 -15.15
N ASN A 153 13.35 28.27 -15.60
CA ASN A 153 12.87 28.65 -16.93
C ASN A 153 12.63 30.16 -17.06
N SER A 154 12.20 30.84 -15.99
CA SER A 154 12.03 32.29 -16.00
C SER A 154 13.37 33.03 -16.04
N GLU A 155 14.37 32.56 -15.28
CA GLU A 155 15.73 33.13 -15.26
C GLU A 155 16.43 32.95 -16.61
N ARG A 156 16.33 31.75 -17.18
CA ARG A 156 16.87 31.45 -18.51
C ARG A 156 16.19 32.28 -19.60
N SER A 157 14.88 32.49 -19.49
CA SER A 157 14.13 33.39 -20.39
C SER A 157 14.58 34.85 -20.28
N THR A 158 15.01 35.30 -19.09
CA THR A 158 15.55 36.66 -18.92
C THR A 158 17.00 36.80 -19.41
N GLU A 159 17.84 35.78 -19.22
CA GLU A 159 19.21 35.77 -19.76
C GLU A 159 19.21 35.76 -21.29
N GLU A 160 18.40 34.90 -21.93
CA GLU A 160 18.28 34.85 -23.39
C GLU A 160 17.86 36.20 -23.99
N LYS A 161 16.96 36.94 -23.32
CA LYS A 161 16.57 38.29 -23.74
C LYS A 161 17.67 39.33 -23.54
N LEU A 162 18.50 39.19 -22.50
CA LEU A 162 19.62 40.09 -22.24
C LEU A 162 20.72 39.89 -23.29
N ASP A 163 21.03 38.64 -23.63
CA ASP A 163 22.00 38.29 -24.67
C ASP A 163 21.55 38.82 -26.04
N GLU A 164 20.27 38.67 -26.41
CA GLU A 164 19.71 39.22 -27.65
C GLU A 164 19.84 40.75 -27.74
N LEU A 165 19.72 41.46 -26.61
CA LEU A 165 19.88 42.92 -26.56
C LEU A 165 21.34 43.33 -26.68
N LEU A 166 22.25 42.61 -26.02
CA LEU A 166 23.68 42.87 -26.11
C LEU A 166 24.22 42.63 -27.53
N GLU A 167 23.75 41.57 -28.20
CA GLU A 167 24.11 41.28 -29.58
C GLU A 167 23.65 42.40 -30.54
N LYS A 168 22.41 42.89 -30.38
CA LYS A 168 21.90 44.04 -31.15
C LYS A 168 22.72 45.32 -30.95
N ILE A 169 23.06 45.64 -29.69
CA ILE A 169 23.87 46.83 -29.38
C ILE A 169 25.28 46.69 -29.98
N SER A 170 25.88 45.50 -29.92
CA SER A 170 27.20 45.27 -30.53
C SER A 170 27.18 45.41 -32.05
N GLY A 171 26.15 44.89 -32.73
CA GLY A 171 25.99 45.01 -34.17
C GLY A 171 25.73 46.44 -34.66
N GLU A 172 25.09 47.28 -33.85
CA GLU A 172 24.90 48.70 -34.16
C GLU A 172 26.17 49.53 -33.97
N LEU A 173 27.04 49.15 -33.02
CA LEU A 173 28.33 49.82 -32.78
C LEU A 173 29.36 49.50 -33.88
N ASP A 174 29.43 48.26 -34.35
CA ASP A 174 30.38 47.83 -35.39
C ASP A 174 30.02 48.35 -36.80
N GLY A 175 28.78 48.82 -37.01
CA GLY A 175 28.28 49.36 -38.29
C GLY A 175 28.50 50.87 -38.51
N THR A 176 29.21 51.56 -37.61
CA THR A 176 29.40 53.03 -37.64
C THR A 176 30.83 53.51 -37.92
N SER A 177 31.69 52.65 -38.47
CA SER A 177 33.02 53.04 -39.00
C SER A 177 32.99 53.35 -40.50
#